data_AF-A0A1Z9Z2M3-F1
#
_entry.id   AF-A0A1Z9Z2M3-F1
#
_cell.length_a   1.000
_cell.length_b   1.000
_cell.length_c   1.000
_cell.angle_alpha   90.00
_cell.angle_beta   90.00
_cell.angle_gamma   90.00
#
_symmetry.space_group_name_H-M   'P 1'
#
loop_
_entity.id
_entity.type
_entity.pdbx_description
1 polymer ?
#
loop_
_entity_poly.entity_id
_entity_poly.type
_entity_poly.pdbx_seq_one_letter_code
_entity_poly.pdbx_strand_id
1 'polypeptide(L)'
;MSDHDFDELIETIAPLILQMHPAGRAVLMAKLALELRRSQSRRITMQRNPDGTTFQRRKNIRDSNGDIRLRMFNKVRTYRFLKEQHTADYVAIGFVGRIARIARVHQFGLNDRPGKGQNFIRYPKRELLGFSQEDIRLIERLTKEFLQK
;
A
#
# COMPACT_ATOMS: atom_id res chain seq x y z
N MET A 1 -0.38 -3.61 14.55
CA MET A 1 -0.52 -4.91 13.89
C MET A 1 0.53 -5.83 14.47
N SER A 2 0.15 -7.00 14.95
CA SER A 2 1.10 -8.01 15.43
C SER A 2 1.29 -9.06 14.34
N ASP A 3 2.40 -9.79 14.35
CA ASP A 3 2.67 -10.84 13.35
C ASP A 3 1.55 -11.91 13.31
N HIS A 4 0.86 -12.12 14.43
CA HIS A 4 -0.25 -13.06 14.61
C HIS A 4 -1.48 -12.79 13.73
N ASP A 5 -1.68 -11.54 13.27
CA ASP A 5 -2.88 -11.17 12.48
C ASP A 5 -2.89 -11.86 11.10
N PHE A 6 -1.74 -12.31 10.61
CA PHE A 6 -1.62 -13.07 9.36
C PHE A 6 -1.69 -14.58 9.57
N ASP A 7 -1.35 -15.09 10.74
CA ASP A 7 -1.31 -16.53 11.00
C ASP A 7 -2.71 -17.14 10.86
N GLU A 8 -3.71 -16.54 11.49
CA GLU A 8 -5.12 -16.97 11.38
C GLU A 8 -5.61 -16.93 9.92
N LEU A 9 -5.23 -15.88 9.18
CA LEU A 9 -5.57 -15.74 7.76
C LEU A 9 -4.95 -16.86 6.93
N ILE A 10 -3.67 -17.16 7.15
CA ILE A 10 -2.92 -18.19 6.42
C ILE A 10 -3.50 -19.57 6.72
N GLU A 11 -3.69 -19.91 7.99
CA GLU A 11 -4.23 -21.21 8.42
C GLU A 11 -5.62 -21.47 7.82
N THR A 12 -6.46 -20.43 7.78
CA THR A 12 -7.85 -20.58 7.30
C THR A 12 -7.95 -20.58 5.78
N ILE A 13 -7.16 -19.75 5.08
CA ILE A 13 -7.36 -19.48 3.65
C ILE A 13 -6.41 -20.26 2.75
N ALA A 14 -5.15 -20.45 3.14
CA ALA A 14 -4.15 -21.06 2.28
C ALA A 14 -4.56 -22.46 1.78
N PRO A 15 -5.12 -23.37 2.62
CA PRO A 15 -5.58 -24.68 2.15
C PRO A 15 -6.67 -24.58 1.08
N LEU A 16 -7.58 -23.62 1.21
CA LEU A 16 -8.69 -23.42 0.28
C LEU A 16 -8.19 -22.94 -1.07
N ILE A 17 -7.23 -22.01 -1.10
CA ILE A 17 -6.61 -21.54 -2.34
C ILE A 17 -5.85 -22.69 -3.02
N LEU A 18 -5.13 -23.53 -2.27
CA LEU A 18 -4.36 -24.64 -2.83
C LEU A 18 -5.22 -25.71 -3.51
N GLN A 19 -6.48 -25.87 -3.09
CA GLN A 19 -7.43 -26.77 -3.73
C GLN A 19 -7.98 -26.22 -5.07
N MET A 20 -7.75 -24.94 -5.39
CA MET A 20 -8.26 -24.32 -6.61
C MET A 20 -7.38 -24.60 -7.83
N HIS A 21 -8.04 -24.81 -8.97
CA HIS A 21 -7.36 -24.85 -10.27
C HIS A 21 -6.63 -23.51 -10.54
N PRO A 22 -5.44 -23.50 -11.18
CA PRO A 22 -4.66 -22.28 -11.45
C PRO A 22 -5.45 -21.14 -12.11
N ALA A 23 -6.37 -21.47 -13.03
CA ALA A 23 -7.22 -20.47 -13.68
C ALA A 23 -8.13 -19.72 -12.68
N GLY A 24 -8.76 -20.44 -11.74
CA GLY A 24 -9.58 -19.83 -10.70
C GLY A 24 -8.75 -18.95 -9.76
N ARG A 25 -7.56 -19.42 -9.40
CA ARG A 25 -6.62 -18.63 -8.58
C ARG A 25 -6.22 -17.33 -9.28
N ALA A 26 -5.91 -17.37 -10.57
CA ALA A 26 -5.56 -16.16 -11.32
C ALA A 26 -6.68 -15.10 -11.29
N VAL A 27 -7.94 -15.51 -11.38
CA VAL A 27 -9.09 -14.58 -11.27
C VAL A 27 -9.21 -13.98 -9.87
N LEU A 28 -9.06 -14.81 -8.83
CA LEU A 28 -9.05 -14.32 -7.45
C LEU A 28 -7.90 -13.32 -7.21
N MET A 29 -6.68 -13.65 -7.65
CA MET A 29 -5.50 -12.80 -7.48
C MET A 29 -5.64 -11.47 -8.23
N ALA A 30 -6.24 -11.46 -9.43
CA ALA A 30 -6.54 -10.23 -10.14
C ALA A 30 -7.52 -9.32 -9.37
N LYS A 31 -8.58 -9.91 -8.77
CA LYS A 31 -9.54 -9.18 -7.93
C LYS A 31 -8.87 -8.62 -6.66
N LEU A 32 -8.05 -9.44 -5.99
CA LEU A 32 -7.30 -9.05 -4.80
C LEU A 32 -6.33 -7.89 -5.11
N ALA A 33 -5.59 -7.97 -6.21
CA ALA A 33 -4.68 -6.91 -6.65
C ALA A 33 -5.39 -5.56 -6.77
N LEU A 34 -6.51 -5.54 -7.50
CA LEU A 34 -7.29 -4.31 -7.73
C LEU A 34 -7.81 -3.70 -6.42
N GLU A 35 -8.41 -4.52 -5.56
CA GLU A 35 -9.02 -4.03 -4.32
C GLU A 35 -7.97 -3.62 -3.27
N LEU A 36 -6.87 -4.36 -3.15
CA LEU A 36 -5.77 -3.96 -2.29
C LEU A 36 -5.13 -2.66 -2.80
N ARG A 37 -4.93 -2.50 -4.11
CA ARG A 37 -4.41 -1.25 -4.69
C ARG A 37 -5.33 -0.07 -4.42
N ARG A 38 -6.65 -0.29 -4.51
CA ARG A 38 -7.68 0.69 -4.14
C ARG A 38 -7.56 1.09 -2.67
N SER A 39 -7.43 0.11 -1.79
CA SER A 39 -7.28 0.34 -0.35
C SER A 39 -6.02 1.14 -0.03
N GLN A 40 -4.86 0.75 -0.56
CA GLN A 40 -3.61 1.49 -0.39
C GLN A 40 -3.74 2.95 -0.89
N SER A 41 -4.32 3.16 -2.08
CA SER A 41 -4.57 4.51 -2.62
C SER A 41 -5.48 5.37 -1.73
N ARG A 42 -6.56 4.76 -1.19
CA ARG A 42 -7.49 5.42 -0.26
C ARG A 42 -6.80 5.77 1.05
N ARG A 43 -6.00 4.87 1.61
CA ARG A 43 -5.28 5.10 2.87
C ARG A 43 -4.23 6.21 2.73
N ILE A 44 -3.46 6.23 1.63
CA ILE A 44 -2.52 7.33 1.34
C ILE A 44 -3.28 8.65 1.15
N THR A 45 -4.46 8.63 0.52
CA THR A 45 -5.33 9.82 0.39
C THR A 45 -5.72 10.40 1.76
N MET A 46 -6.02 9.52 2.71
CA MET A 46 -6.38 9.87 4.08
C MET A 46 -5.17 10.26 4.96
N GLN A 47 -3.94 10.17 4.43
CA GLN A 47 -2.70 10.42 5.16
C GLN A 47 -2.58 9.57 6.44
N ARG A 48 -2.86 8.26 6.34
CA ARG A 48 -2.78 7.33 7.48
C ARG A 48 -1.79 6.20 7.24
N ASN A 49 -1.11 5.76 8.28
CA ASN A 49 -0.32 4.53 8.32
C ASN A 49 -1.25 3.30 8.38
N PRO A 50 -0.75 2.08 8.11
CA PRO A 50 -1.54 0.86 8.17
C PRO A 50 -2.12 0.55 9.55
N ASP A 51 -1.46 1.01 10.62
CA ASP A 51 -1.95 0.93 12.00
C ASP A 51 -3.06 1.94 12.35
N GLY A 52 -3.47 2.77 11.38
CA GLY A 52 -4.51 3.80 11.55
C GLY A 52 -4.00 5.15 12.05
N THR A 53 -2.75 5.26 12.49
CA THR A 53 -2.17 6.54 12.92
C THR A 53 -2.04 7.51 11.75
N THR A 54 -2.10 8.81 12.02
CA THR A 54 -1.93 9.83 10.97
C THR A 54 -0.46 9.99 10.60
N PHE A 55 -0.18 10.27 9.32
CA PHE A 55 1.16 10.61 8.88
C PHE A 55 1.65 11.84 9.61
N GLN A 56 2.91 11.80 10.05
CA GLN A 56 3.53 12.97 10.66
C GLN A 56 3.46 14.18 9.71
N ARG A 57 3.03 15.31 10.24
CA ARG A 57 2.84 16.54 9.46
C ARG A 57 4.14 16.97 8.77
N ARG A 58 4.03 17.46 7.53
CA ARG A 58 5.14 18.13 6.84
C ARG A 58 5.28 19.55 7.37
N LYS A 59 6.50 20.11 7.41
CA LYS A 59 6.67 21.56 7.56
C LYS A 59 5.85 22.29 6.48
N ASN A 60 5.22 23.41 6.84
CA ASN A 60 4.34 24.15 5.95
C ASN A 60 5.11 24.57 4.69
N ILE A 61 4.69 24.05 3.54
CA ILE A 61 5.30 24.38 2.25
C ILE A 61 4.20 24.95 1.38
N ARG A 62 4.45 26.16 0.89
CA ARG A 62 3.59 26.83 -0.07
C ARG A 62 3.85 26.27 -1.46
N ASP A 63 2.81 26.21 -2.28
CA ASP A 63 2.96 25.91 -3.69
C ASP A 63 3.31 27.14 -4.53
N SER A 64 3.41 26.95 -5.85
CA SER A 64 3.77 28.02 -6.79
C SER A 64 2.76 29.16 -6.82
N ASN A 65 1.53 28.93 -6.34
CA ASN A 65 0.45 29.92 -6.26
C ASN A 65 0.37 30.56 -4.86
N GLY A 66 1.24 30.16 -3.93
CA GLY A 66 1.24 30.65 -2.55
C GLY A 66 0.38 29.85 -1.58
N ASP A 67 -0.37 28.84 -2.06
CA ASP A 67 -1.28 28.06 -1.23
C ASP A 67 -0.55 27.05 -0.34
N ILE A 68 -1.04 26.86 0.88
CA ILE A 68 -0.45 25.88 1.80
C ILE A 68 -0.76 24.48 1.29
N ARG A 69 0.29 23.73 0.94
CA ARG A 69 0.13 22.35 0.47
C ARG A 69 -0.06 21.40 1.65
N LEU A 70 -1.33 21.17 2.00
CA LEU A 70 -1.70 20.40 3.18
C LEU A 70 -1.54 18.87 3.00
N ARG A 71 -1.80 18.34 1.80
CA ARG A 71 -1.74 16.88 1.53
C ARG A 71 -0.47 16.48 0.78
N MET A 72 0.19 15.44 1.29
CA MET A 72 1.35 14.81 0.66
C MET A 72 0.93 13.73 -0.34
N PHE A 73 1.87 13.25 -1.16
CA PHE A 73 1.69 12.04 -1.98
C PHE A 73 0.55 12.08 -3.01
N ASN A 74 0.10 13.28 -3.42
CA ASN A 74 -0.99 13.47 -4.39
C ASN A 74 -0.77 12.73 -5.71
N LYS A 75 0.47 12.67 -6.20
CA LYS A 75 0.84 11.87 -7.38
C LYS A 75 0.98 10.40 -7.01
N VAL A 76 1.75 10.08 -5.96
CA VAL A 76 2.07 8.72 -5.52
C VAL A 76 0.83 7.84 -5.33
N ARG A 77 -0.25 8.38 -4.74
CA ARG A 77 -1.51 7.64 -4.53
C ARG A 77 -2.26 7.23 -5.79
N THR A 78 -1.99 7.85 -6.93
CA THR A 78 -2.74 7.57 -8.17
C THR A 78 -2.32 6.24 -8.78
N TYR A 79 -3.23 5.60 -9.50
CA TYR A 79 -2.95 4.33 -10.20
C TYR A 79 -1.89 4.49 -11.30
N ARG A 80 -1.62 5.72 -11.76
CA ARG A 80 -0.47 5.96 -12.64
C ARG A 80 0.85 5.52 -12.00
N PHE A 81 1.00 5.67 -10.68
CA PHE A 81 2.26 5.43 -9.97
C PHE A 81 2.22 4.27 -8.98
N LEU A 82 1.10 4.04 -8.29
CA LEU A 82 0.88 2.83 -7.50
C LEU A 82 0.51 1.70 -8.47
N LYS A 83 1.40 0.75 -8.67
CA LYS A 83 1.27 -0.37 -9.61
C LYS A 83 0.86 -1.64 -8.87
N GLU A 84 0.23 -2.55 -9.60
CA GLU A 84 -0.03 -3.90 -9.16
C GLU A 84 0.52 -4.89 -10.17
N GLN A 85 0.83 -6.08 -9.69
CA GLN A 85 1.21 -7.25 -10.46
C GLN A 85 0.60 -8.47 -9.78
N HIS A 86 0.16 -9.45 -10.55
CA HIS A 86 -0.41 -10.68 -10.01
C HIS A 86 -0.15 -11.86 -10.95
N THR A 87 -0.15 -13.06 -10.36
CA THR A 87 -0.15 -14.36 -11.03
C THR A 87 -1.19 -15.25 -10.35
N ALA A 88 -1.23 -16.55 -10.66
CA ALA A 88 -2.03 -17.50 -9.89
C ALA A 88 -1.51 -17.72 -8.46
N ASP A 89 -0.27 -17.32 -8.17
CA ASP A 89 0.41 -17.65 -6.92
C ASP A 89 0.66 -16.43 -6.02
N TYR A 90 0.64 -15.22 -6.57
CA TYR A 90 0.89 -14.02 -5.77
C TYR A 90 0.21 -12.77 -6.30
N VAL A 91 0.10 -11.79 -5.40
CA VAL A 91 -0.25 -10.39 -5.68
C VAL A 91 0.83 -9.50 -5.10
N ALA A 92 1.26 -8.51 -5.87
CA ALA A 92 2.21 -7.49 -5.46
C ALA A 92 1.66 -6.10 -5.78
N ILE A 93 1.79 -5.18 -4.82
CA ILE A 93 1.47 -3.76 -5.00
C ILE A 93 2.69 -2.95 -4.62
N GLY A 94 3.04 -1.98 -5.46
CA GLY A 94 4.21 -1.18 -5.20
C GLY A 94 4.40 -0.02 -6.15
N PHE A 95 5.63 0.47 -6.16
CA PHE A 95 6.04 1.61 -6.94
C PHE A 95 7.28 1.24 -7.76
N VAL A 96 7.47 1.94 -8.89
CA VAL A 96 8.63 1.75 -9.77
C VAL A 96 9.40 3.04 -9.98
N GLY A 97 10.67 2.92 -10.38
CA GLY A 97 11.55 4.03 -10.73
C GLY A 97 11.69 5.09 -9.63
N ARG A 98 11.62 6.37 -10.02
CA ARG A 98 11.79 7.51 -9.09
C ARG A 98 10.75 7.52 -7.97
N ILE A 99 9.53 7.05 -8.23
CA ILE A 99 8.48 7.01 -7.20
C ILE A 99 8.81 5.95 -6.15
N ALA A 100 9.35 4.80 -6.56
CA ALA A 100 9.80 3.76 -5.61
C ALA A 100 10.85 4.29 -4.64
N ARG A 101 11.81 5.09 -5.14
CA ARG A 101 12.83 5.72 -4.30
C ARG A 101 12.20 6.64 -3.24
N ILE A 102 11.30 7.53 -3.65
CA ILE A 102 10.59 8.44 -2.73
C ILE A 102 9.77 7.64 -1.72
N ALA A 103 9.02 6.64 -2.20
CA ALA A 103 8.19 5.82 -1.35
C ALA A 103 9.02 5.06 -0.31
N ARG A 104 10.16 4.47 -0.70
CA ARG A 104 11.10 3.78 0.19
C ARG A 104 11.63 4.70 1.28
N VAL A 105 12.05 5.92 0.94
CA VAL A 105 12.53 6.91 1.91
C VAL A 105 11.48 7.17 2.99
N HIS A 106 10.22 7.36 2.58
CA HIS A 106 9.14 7.59 3.53
C HIS A 106 8.71 6.32 4.27
N GLN A 107 8.65 5.18 3.60
CA GLN A 107 8.26 3.88 4.17
C GLN A 107 9.13 3.52 5.38
N PHE A 108 10.44 3.76 5.27
CA PHE A 108 11.41 3.36 6.28
C PHE A 108 12.00 4.55 7.06
N GLY A 109 11.58 5.78 6.78
CA GLY A 109 12.10 6.98 7.46
C GLY A 109 13.59 7.22 7.23
N LEU A 110 14.04 7.05 5.98
CA LEU A 110 15.44 7.14 5.57
C LEU A 110 15.93 8.58 5.43
N ASN A 111 17.24 8.73 5.31
CA ASN A 111 17.88 9.98 4.93
C ASN A 111 17.81 10.16 3.41
N ASP A 112 17.40 11.34 2.95
CA ASP A 112 17.44 11.70 1.53
C ASP A 112 17.66 13.21 1.36
N ARG A 113 18.03 13.64 0.16
CA ARG A 113 18.14 15.06 -0.20
C ARG A 113 16.80 15.57 -0.75
N PRO A 114 16.20 16.62 -0.16
CA PRO A 114 14.94 17.18 -0.68
C PRO A 114 15.04 17.77 -2.09
N GLY A 115 16.24 18.23 -2.47
CA GLY A 115 16.51 18.86 -3.76
C GLY A 115 18.01 18.92 -4.05
N LYS A 116 18.38 19.32 -5.27
CA LYS A 116 19.79 19.51 -5.66
C LYS A 116 20.41 20.60 -4.78
N GLY A 117 21.62 20.35 -4.28
CA GLY A 117 22.35 21.28 -3.40
C GLY A 117 21.83 21.40 -1.97
N GLN A 118 20.81 20.62 -1.59
CA GLN A 118 20.28 20.61 -0.22
C GLN A 118 20.96 19.53 0.62
N ASN A 119 21.10 19.80 1.93
CA ASN A 119 21.63 18.84 2.89
C ASN A 119 20.73 17.61 3.02
N PHE A 120 21.32 16.48 3.39
CA PHE A 120 20.56 15.29 3.75
C PHE A 120 19.73 15.57 5.01
N ILE A 121 18.48 15.15 4.99
CA ILE A 121 17.61 15.18 6.16
C ILE A 121 17.03 13.80 6.40
N ARG A 122 16.77 13.48 7.67
CA ARG A 122 15.99 12.29 8.02
C ARG A 122 14.52 12.56 7.80
N TYR A 123 13.87 11.72 6.99
CA TYR A 123 12.43 11.81 6.78
C TYR A 123 11.69 11.07 7.88
N PRO A 124 10.57 11.63 8.40
CA PRO A 124 9.68 10.85 9.23
C PRO A 124 9.07 9.67 8.48
N LYS A 125 8.96 8.54 9.18
CA LYS A 125 8.30 7.33 8.68
C LYS A 125 6.84 7.64 8.36
N ARG A 126 6.44 7.30 7.14
CA ARG A 126 5.07 7.38 6.61
C ARG A 126 4.89 6.14 5.75
N GLU A 127 4.20 5.15 6.28
CA GLU A 127 4.07 3.83 5.67
C GLU A 127 3.05 3.90 4.54
N LEU A 128 3.54 4.10 3.32
CA LEU A 128 2.72 4.21 2.12
C LEU A 128 2.17 2.86 1.69
N LEU A 129 2.93 1.79 1.93
CA LEU A 129 2.52 0.41 1.70
C LEU A 129 2.46 -0.33 3.03
N GLY A 130 1.56 -1.29 3.11
CA GLY A 130 1.36 -2.13 4.29
C GLY A 130 -0.10 -2.49 4.43
N PHE A 131 -0.36 -3.66 4.98
CA PHE A 131 -1.71 -4.12 5.25
C PHE A 131 -2.23 -3.43 6.51
N SER A 132 -3.45 -2.93 6.44
CA SER A 132 -4.28 -2.53 7.58
C SER A 132 -5.22 -3.68 7.97
N GLN A 133 -5.88 -3.59 9.12
CA GLN A 133 -6.86 -4.61 9.50
C GLN A 133 -8.00 -4.68 8.47
N GLU A 134 -8.35 -3.54 7.86
CA GLU A 134 -9.30 -3.49 6.75
C GLU A 134 -8.82 -4.28 5.53
N ASP A 135 -7.51 -4.27 5.24
CA ASP A 135 -6.94 -5.05 4.14
C ASP A 135 -6.98 -6.55 4.42
N ILE A 136 -6.69 -6.98 5.64
CA ILE A 136 -6.75 -8.39 6.03
C ILE A 136 -8.19 -8.92 5.90
N ARG A 137 -9.17 -8.18 6.46
CA ARG A 137 -10.60 -8.52 6.31
C ARG A 137 -11.07 -8.50 4.87
N LEU A 138 -10.53 -7.59 4.05
CA LEU A 138 -10.82 -7.53 2.61
C LEU A 138 -10.32 -8.80 1.90
N ILE A 139 -9.09 -9.24 2.17
CA ILE A 139 -8.52 -10.47 1.60
C ILE A 139 -9.38 -11.68 1.98
N GLU A 140 -9.71 -11.78 3.27
CA GLU A 140 -10.52 -12.87 3.81
C GLU A 140 -11.90 -12.95 3.14
N ARG A 141 -12.62 -11.83 3.14
CA ARG A 141 -13.95 -11.74 2.55
C ARG A 141 -13.93 -12.06 1.06
N LEU A 142 -13.00 -11.47 0.30
CA LEU A 142 -12.94 -11.69 -1.14
C LEU A 142 -12.63 -13.14 -1.50
N THR A 143 -11.80 -13.81 -0.71
CA THR A 143 -11.49 -15.22 -0.93
C THR A 143 -12.68 -16.11 -0.59
N LYS A 144 -13.32 -15.90 0.57
CA LYS A 144 -14.55 -16.64 0.95
C LYS A 144 -15.67 -16.47 -0.07
N GLU A 145 -15.93 -15.24 -0.53
CA GLU A 145 -16.92 -14.95 -1.58
C GLU A 145 -16.60 -15.67 -2.90
N PHE A 146 -15.32 -15.86 -3.22
CA PHE A 146 -14.91 -16.52 -4.47
C PHE A 146 -15.12 -18.03 -4.40
N LEU A 147 -14.88 -18.64 -3.25
CA LEU A 147 -15.01 -20.09 -3.03
C LEU A 147 -16.47 -20.56 -2.93
N GLN A 148 -17.40 -19.65 -2.64
CA GLN A 148 -18.84 -19.94 -2.57
C GLN A 148 -19.55 -19.90 -3.92
N LYS A 149 -18.82 -19.57 -5.01
CA LYS A 149 -19.33 -19.54 -6.38
C LYS A 149 -18.96 -20.80 -7.13
#